data_AF-A0A8C5WG26-F1
#
_entry.id   AF-A0A8C5WG26-F1
#
_cell.length_a   1.000
_cell.length_b   1.000
_cell.length_c   1.000
_cell.angle_alpha   90.00
_cell.angle_beta   90.00
_cell.angle_gamma   90.00
#
_symmetry.space_group_name_H-M   'P 1'
#
loop_
_entity.id
_entity.type
_entity.pdbx_description
1 polymer ?
#
loop_
_entity_poly.entity_id
_entity_poly.type
_entity_poly.pdbx_seq_one_letter_code
_entity_poly.pdbx_strand_id
1 'polypeptide(L)'
;MDANGAHHDPFALGIQQLRKIRVDLIPLMEKYVQIQGFDDLDFSRESASVEIGNWTEMAAEERLIANLSAFLELERQLKRVVEEQKDLLHPREHVFHGDLHSLLGQVGALREHLEQIGSILGLCDQWSSDITEVGATGGSMFEKKVRGYKVLRDLSVWSVRSVRDLRKLQRERERYMRESMKEVETLMERVETEIGRE
;
A
#
# COMPACT_ATOMS: atom_id res chain seq x y z
N MET A 1 12.53 23.86 -21.82
CA MET A 1 11.40 24.17 -20.91
C MET A 1 10.28 23.31 -21.42
N ASP A 2 10.28 22.07 -20.94
CA ASP A 2 9.63 20.99 -21.68
C ASP A 2 8.27 20.75 -21.04
N ALA A 3 7.26 21.33 -21.70
CA ALA A 3 5.86 21.03 -21.48
C ALA A 3 5.59 19.59 -21.92
N ASN A 4 5.78 18.63 -21.01
CA ASN A 4 5.24 17.29 -21.18
C ASN A 4 4.95 16.65 -19.82
N GLY A 5 4.19 17.37 -18.99
CA GLY A 5 3.53 16.78 -17.82
C GLY A 5 2.35 15.96 -18.30
N ALA A 6 2.60 14.76 -18.85
CA ALA A 6 1.57 13.74 -18.90
C ALA A 6 1.15 13.52 -17.45
N HIS A 7 -0.01 14.04 -17.05
CA HIS A 7 -0.62 13.75 -15.76
C HIS A 7 -0.86 12.25 -15.72
N HIS A 8 0.15 11.49 -15.28
CA HIS A 8 0.00 10.07 -15.03
C HIS A 8 -1.06 9.94 -13.95
N ASP A 9 -2.14 9.25 -14.28
CA ASP A 9 -3.22 8.98 -13.34
C ASP A 9 -2.61 8.36 -12.06
N PRO A 10 -2.71 9.04 -10.90
CA PRO A 10 -2.09 8.58 -9.68
C PRO A 10 -2.65 7.21 -9.27
N PHE A 11 -3.91 6.87 -9.59
CA PHE A 11 -4.44 5.54 -9.28
C PHE A 11 -3.76 4.46 -10.12
N ALA A 12 -3.57 4.71 -11.41
CA ALA A 12 -2.88 3.79 -12.31
C ALA A 12 -1.42 3.54 -11.88
N LEU A 13 -0.71 4.60 -11.47
CA LEU A 13 0.66 4.48 -10.99
C LEU A 13 0.75 3.68 -9.68
N GLY A 14 -0.14 3.96 -8.71
CA GLY A 14 -0.20 3.18 -7.46
C GLY A 14 -0.52 1.70 -7.71
N ILE A 15 -1.43 1.39 -8.63
CA ILE A 15 -1.74 0.01 -9.06
C ILE A 15 -0.50 -0.67 -9.69
N GLN A 16 0.27 0.06 -10.48
CA GLN A 16 1.50 -0.47 -11.08
C GLN A 16 2.57 -0.75 -10.03
N GLN A 17 2.77 0.16 -9.06
CA GLN A 17 3.71 -0.03 -7.96
C GLN A 17 3.35 -1.26 -7.11
N LEU A 18 2.07 -1.42 -6.74
CA LEU A 18 1.57 -2.59 -6.02
C LEU A 18 1.84 -3.91 -6.76
N ARG A 19 1.62 -3.91 -8.08
CA ARG A 19 1.92 -5.08 -8.92
C ARG A 19 3.41 -5.37 -8.95
N LYS A 20 4.26 -4.34 -9.04
CA LYS A 20 5.71 -4.50 -9.01
C LYS A 20 6.19 -5.07 -7.67
N ILE A 21 5.73 -4.52 -6.55
CA ILE A 21 6.01 -5.03 -5.21
C ILE A 21 5.66 -6.52 -5.13
N ARG A 22 4.49 -6.92 -5.64
CA ARG A 22 4.08 -8.33 -5.66
C ARG A 22 5.00 -9.23 -6.50
N VAL A 23 5.43 -8.75 -7.67
CA VAL A 23 6.36 -9.50 -8.53
C VAL A 23 7.70 -9.71 -7.82
N ASP A 24 8.20 -8.68 -7.14
CA ASP A 24 9.48 -8.73 -6.44
C ASP A 24 9.39 -9.52 -5.11
N LEU A 25 8.21 -9.51 -4.46
CA LEU A 25 7.94 -10.26 -3.22
C LEU A 25 7.98 -11.77 -3.38
N ILE A 26 7.48 -12.32 -4.49
CA ILE A 26 7.39 -13.79 -4.69
C ILE A 26 8.76 -14.47 -4.57
N PRO A 27 9.77 -14.13 -5.39
CA PRO A 27 11.09 -14.75 -5.27
C PRO A 27 11.79 -14.40 -3.95
N LEU A 28 11.51 -13.22 -3.38
CA LEU A 28 12.07 -12.83 -2.09
C LEU A 28 11.53 -13.66 -0.93
N MET A 29 10.23 -13.99 -0.93
CA MET A 29 9.62 -14.87 0.06
C MET A 29 10.16 -16.30 -0.03
N GLU A 30 10.35 -16.83 -1.23
CA GLU A 30 10.98 -18.15 -1.44
C GLU A 30 12.41 -18.15 -0.89
N LYS A 31 13.20 -17.13 -1.24
CA LYS A 31 14.57 -16.95 -0.73
C LYS A 31 14.59 -16.77 0.79
N TYR A 32 13.61 -16.06 1.35
CA TYR A 32 13.48 -15.89 2.80
C TYR A 32 13.29 -17.24 3.48
N VAL A 33 12.37 -18.08 3.00
CA VAL A 33 12.11 -19.43 3.55
C VAL A 33 13.38 -20.28 3.55
N GLN A 34 14.10 -20.30 2.43
CA GLN A 34 15.34 -21.05 2.29
C GLN A 34 16.43 -20.58 3.27
N ILE A 35 16.68 -19.26 3.33
CA ILE A 35 17.70 -18.69 4.22
C ILE A 35 17.35 -18.92 5.69
N GLN A 36 16.07 -18.84 6.06
CA GLN A 36 15.64 -19.03 7.44
C GLN A 36 15.63 -20.50 7.88
N GLY A 37 15.66 -21.46 6.94
CA GLY A 37 15.50 -22.89 7.20
C GLY A 37 14.05 -23.28 7.51
N PHE A 38 13.11 -22.67 6.78
CA PHE A 38 11.67 -22.86 6.94
C PHE A 38 11.08 -23.89 5.98
N ASP A 39 11.91 -24.60 5.22
CA ASP A 39 11.50 -25.49 4.13
C ASP A 39 10.54 -26.61 4.58
N ASP A 40 10.63 -27.03 5.84
CA ASP A 40 9.79 -28.08 6.44
C ASP A 40 8.56 -27.54 7.19
N LEU A 41 8.38 -26.22 7.27
CA LEU A 41 7.30 -25.59 8.04
C LEU A 41 6.15 -25.14 7.12
N ASP A 42 4.96 -25.69 7.35
CA ASP A 42 3.74 -25.25 6.67
C ASP A 42 3.15 -24.00 7.32
N PHE A 43 3.55 -22.83 6.82
CA PHE A 43 2.98 -21.54 7.23
C PHE A 43 1.64 -21.21 6.53
N SER A 44 1.07 -22.10 5.71
CA SER A 44 -0.21 -21.84 5.03
C SER A 44 -1.37 -21.63 6.01
N ARG A 45 -1.24 -22.16 7.23
CA ARG A 45 -2.33 -22.31 8.20
C ARG A 45 -2.42 -21.21 9.26
N GLU A 46 -1.37 -20.43 9.50
CA GLU A 46 -1.56 -19.17 10.23
C GLU A 46 -2.42 -18.30 9.32
N SER A 47 -3.62 -17.87 9.73
CA SER A 47 -4.37 -16.92 8.91
C SER A 47 -3.58 -15.62 8.88
N ALA A 48 -3.41 -15.01 7.70
CA ALA A 48 -3.13 -13.58 7.71
C ALA A 48 -4.27 -12.95 8.52
N SER A 49 -3.96 -12.23 9.59
CA SER A 49 -4.94 -11.49 10.39
C SER A 49 -5.44 -10.29 9.60
N VAL A 50 -5.87 -10.53 8.37
CA VAL A 50 -6.70 -9.59 7.64
C VAL A 50 -8.08 -9.86 8.18
N GLU A 51 -8.58 -8.96 9.01
CA GLU A 51 -10.00 -8.89 9.32
C GLU A 51 -10.74 -8.82 7.98
N ILE A 52 -11.26 -9.96 7.53
CA ILE A 52 -12.18 -10.09 6.38
C ILE A 52 -13.58 -9.61 6.83
N GLY A 53 -13.65 -8.73 7.84
CA GLY A 53 -14.87 -8.07 8.27
C GLY A 53 -15.16 -6.91 7.33
N ASN A 54 -16.24 -7.02 6.57
CA ASN A 54 -16.88 -5.94 5.80
C ASN A 54 -16.05 -5.16 4.78
N TRP A 55 -14.88 -5.65 4.34
CA TRP A 55 -14.10 -5.00 3.27
C TRP A 55 -14.93 -4.63 2.04
N THR A 56 -15.88 -5.49 1.63
CA THR A 56 -16.79 -5.21 0.50
C THR A 56 -17.71 -4.01 0.73
N GLU A 57 -18.11 -3.79 1.98
CA GLU A 57 -19.05 -2.76 2.41
C GLU A 57 -18.36 -1.43 2.74
N MET A 58 -17.03 -1.43 2.94
CA MET A 58 -16.27 -0.20 3.20
C MET A 58 -16.41 0.83 2.07
N ALA A 59 -16.59 2.08 2.47
CA ALA A 59 -16.55 3.26 1.62
C ALA A 59 -15.16 3.44 0.98
N ALA A 60 -15.09 4.29 -0.05
CA ALA A 60 -13.87 4.51 -0.82
C ALA A 60 -12.74 5.06 0.06
N GLU A 61 -13.08 6.08 0.84
CA GLU A 61 -12.21 6.83 1.73
C GLU A 61 -11.68 5.93 2.85
N GLU A 62 -12.56 5.14 3.48
CA GLU A 62 -12.20 4.15 4.51
C GLU A 62 -11.20 3.12 3.98
N ARG A 63 -11.36 2.69 2.72
CA ARG A 63 -10.41 1.78 2.08
C ARG A 63 -9.06 2.44 1.92
N LEU A 64 -9.00 3.69 1.47
CA LEU A 64 -7.71 4.37 1.32
C LEU A 64 -7.01 4.53 2.68
N ILE A 65 -7.74 4.96 3.71
CA ILE A 65 -7.22 5.09 5.08
C ILE A 65 -6.68 3.74 5.58
N ALA A 66 -7.42 2.66 5.41
CA ALA A 66 -6.97 1.32 5.79
C ALA A 66 -5.69 0.88 5.05
N ASN A 67 -5.59 1.21 3.76
CA ASN A 67 -4.36 0.94 2.99
C ASN A 67 -3.17 1.73 3.53
N LEU A 68 -3.37 3.00 3.86
CA LEU A 68 -2.34 3.88 4.37
C LEU A 68 -1.82 3.44 5.73
N SER A 69 -2.72 3.16 6.68
CA SER A 69 -2.35 2.64 7.99
C SER A 69 -1.60 1.31 7.87
N ALA A 70 -2.04 0.42 6.96
CA ALA A 70 -1.37 -0.84 6.73
C ALA A 70 0.05 -0.66 6.17
N PHE A 71 0.24 0.17 5.13
CA PHE A 71 1.57 0.35 4.54
C PHE A 71 2.53 1.12 5.45
N LEU A 72 2.04 2.06 6.27
CA LEU A 72 2.84 2.71 7.31
C LEU A 72 3.38 1.69 8.31
N GLU A 73 2.51 0.81 8.80
CA GLU A 73 2.90 -0.21 9.77
C GLU A 73 3.81 -1.28 9.13
N LEU A 74 3.52 -1.72 7.90
CA LEU A 74 4.33 -2.70 7.19
C LEU A 74 5.71 -2.15 6.82
N GLU A 75 5.83 -0.87 6.43
CA GLU A 75 7.13 -0.22 6.20
C GLU A 75 7.98 -0.25 7.47
N ARG A 76 7.38 0.12 8.60
CA ARG A 76 8.04 0.14 9.90
C ARG A 76 8.47 -1.27 10.35
N GLN A 77 7.60 -2.27 10.18
CA GLN A 77 7.94 -3.66 10.48
C GLN A 77 9.02 -4.19 9.54
N LEU A 78 8.96 -3.89 8.24
CA LEU A 78 9.94 -4.33 7.26
C LEU A 78 11.33 -3.72 7.53
N LYS A 79 11.39 -2.43 7.90
CA LYS A 79 12.64 -1.79 8.30
C LYS A 79 13.32 -2.56 9.44
N ARG A 80 12.55 -2.95 10.45
CA ARG A 80 13.05 -3.77 11.56
C ARG A 80 13.52 -5.15 11.09
N VAL A 81 12.80 -5.80 10.17
CA VAL A 81 13.23 -7.08 9.59
C VAL A 81 14.57 -6.94 8.88
N VAL A 82 14.78 -5.85 8.13
CA VAL A 82 16.06 -5.60 7.44
C VAL A 82 17.21 -5.47 8.46
N GLU A 83 17.01 -4.72 9.54
CA GLU A 83 17.98 -4.57 10.62
C GLU A 83 18.27 -5.91 11.31
N GLU A 84 17.23 -6.68 11.67
CA GLU A 84 17.37 -7.99 12.31
C GLU A 84 18.10 -9.02 11.41
N GLN A 85 17.84 -9.02 10.10
CA GLN A 85 18.54 -9.89 9.16
C GLN A 85 20.03 -9.53 9.05
N LYS A 86 20.31 -8.23 8.90
CA LYS A 86 21.67 -7.73 8.69
C LYS A 86 22.55 -7.88 9.92
N ASP A 87 22.04 -7.55 11.10
CA ASP A 87 22.87 -7.40 12.29
C ASP A 87 22.92 -8.67 13.14
N LEU A 88 21.89 -9.53 13.06
CA LEU A 88 21.72 -10.65 14.00
C LEU A 88 21.62 -12.03 13.34
N LEU A 89 20.88 -12.15 12.24
CA LEU A 89 20.52 -13.48 11.71
C LEU A 89 21.46 -13.95 10.60
N HIS A 90 21.72 -13.11 9.59
CA HIS A 90 22.49 -13.52 8.41
C HIS A 90 23.47 -12.43 7.91
N PRO A 91 24.46 -11.98 8.72
CA PRO A 91 25.29 -10.82 8.37
C PRO A 91 26.07 -10.90 7.05
N ARG A 92 26.26 -12.11 6.51
CA ARG A 92 27.01 -12.38 5.28
C ARG A 92 26.13 -12.43 4.01
N GLU A 93 24.81 -12.43 4.15
CA GLU A 93 23.86 -12.56 3.04
C GLU A 93 23.60 -11.21 2.34
N HIS A 94 24.66 -10.58 1.80
CA HIS A 94 24.61 -9.22 1.28
C HIS A 94 23.59 -9.01 0.15
N VAL A 95 23.44 -9.99 -0.75
CA VAL A 95 22.47 -9.93 -1.85
C VAL A 95 21.05 -9.93 -1.31
N PHE A 96 20.75 -10.81 -0.35
CA PHE A 96 19.45 -10.88 0.30
C PHE A 96 19.11 -9.58 1.04
N HIS A 97 20.08 -8.96 1.72
CA HIS A 97 19.87 -7.65 2.34
C HIS A 97 19.57 -6.56 1.30
N GLY A 98 20.26 -6.59 0.15
CA GLY A 98 19.97 -5.70 -0.97
C GLY A 98 18.53 -5.83 -1.46
N ASP A 99 18.04 -7.05 -1.61
CA ASP A 99 16.66 -7.33 -2.03
C ASP A 99 15.64 -6.80 -1.01
N LEU A 100 15.87 -7.04 0.29
CA LEU A 100 15.03 -6.52 1.38
C LEU A 100 15.02 -4.98 1.44
N HIS A 101 16.18 -4.35 1.27
CA HIS A 101 16.28 -2.89 1.20
C HIS A 101 15.57 -2.32 -0.03
N SER A 102 15.67 -3.01 -1.18
CA SER A 102 14.94 -2.60 -2.39
C SER A 102 13.44 -2.65 -2.16
N LEU A 103 12.93 -3.74 -1.57
CA LEU A 103 11.53 -3.87 -1.21
C LEU A 103 11.09 -2.77 -0.23
N LEU A 104 11.90 -2.47 0.79
CA LEU A 104 11.63 -1.38 1.74
C LEU A 104 11.47 -0.04 1.02
N GLY A 105 12.37 0.27 0.08
CA GLY A 105 12.27 1.49 -0.74
C GLY A 105 11.00 1.52 -1.60
N GLN A 106 10.59 0.39 -2.17
CA GLN A 106 9.34 0.31 -2.94
C GLN A 106 8.10 0.54 -2.06
N VAL A 107 8.08 -0.02 -0.86
CA VAL A 107 6.97 0.16 0.10
C VAL A 107 6.89 1.61 0.56
N GLY A 108 8.03 2.25 0.89
CA GLY A 108 8.07 3.68 1.24
C GLY A 108 7.56 4.58 0.10
N ALA A 109 8.01 4.32 -1.13
CA ALA A 109 7.54 5.06 -2.30
C ALA A 109 6.03 4.87 -2.56
N LEU A 110 5.50 3.65 -2.34
CA LEU A 110 4.06 3.39 -2.43
C LEU A 110 3.29 4.15 -1.35
N ARG A 111 3.78 4.20 -0.11
CA ARG A 111 3.14 4.98 0.97
C ARG A 111 3.01 6.45 0.58
N GLU A 112 4.10 7.07 0.14
CA GLU A 112 4.10 8.47 -0.33
C GLU A 112 3.15 8.68 -1.52
N HIS A 113 3.03 7.69 -2.40
CA HIS A 113 2.09 7.75 -3.51
C HIS A 113 0.63 7.70 -3.04
N LEU A 114 0.32 6.84 -2.08
CA LEU A 114 -1.01 6.77 -1.47
C LEU A 114 -1.33 8.05 -0.67
N GLU A 115 -0.34 8.72 -0.06
CA GLU A 115 -0.43 10.07 0.53
C GLU A 115 -0.88 11.12 -0.46
N GLN A 116 -0.30 11.10 -1.65
CA GLN A 116 -0.69 12.00 -2.72
C GLN A 116 -2.14 11.73 -3.17
N ILE A 117 -2.55 10.46 -3.28
CA ILE A 117 -3.95 10.12 -3.57
C ILE A 117 -4.88 10.63 -2.46
N GLY A 118 -4.51 10.44 -1.18
CA GLY A 118 -5.26 10.95 -0.04
C GLY A 118 -5.42 12.47 -0.06
N SER A 119 -4.35 13.18 -0.40
CA SER A 119 -4.35 14.64 -0.57
C SER A 119 -5.30 15.10 -1.67
N ILE A 120 -5.28 14.41 -2.82
CA ILE A 120 -6.17 14.72 -3.94
C ILE A 120 -7.65 14.53 -3.57
N LEU A 121 -7.95 13.60 -2.67
CA LEU A 121 -9.29 13.32 -2.18
C LEU A 121 -9.69 14.14 -0.93
N GLY A 122 -8.80 15.00 -0.42
CA GLY A 122 -9.06 15.81 0.78
C GLY A 122 -9.07 15.02 2.09
N LEU A 123 -8.33 13.91 2.17
CA LEU A 123 -8.31 12.99 3.33
C LEU A 123 -7.10 13.19 4.25
N CYS A 124 -6.33 14.27 4.11
CA CYS A 124 -5.04 14.49 4.81
C CYS A 124 -5.08 14.34 6.34
N ASP A 125 -6.20 14.68 6.99
CA ASP A 125 -6.26 14.78 8.45
C ASP A 125 -6.69 13.48 9.16
N GLN A 126 -7.12 12.46 8.41
CA GLN A 126 -7.84 11.28 8.97
C GLN A 126 -6.96 10.09 9.35
N TRP A 127 -5.64 10.19 9.17
CA TRP A 127 -4.74 9.03 9.18
C TRP A 127 -3.38 9.33 9.84
N SER A 128 -3.31 10.46 10.55
CA SER A 128 -2.27 10.75 11.54
C SER A 128 -2.31 9.67 12.62
N SER A 129 -1.53 8.61 12.44
CA SER A 129 -1.34 7.59 13.47
C SER A 129 -0.55 8.21 14.62
N ASP A 130 -1.12 8.17 15.82
CA ASP A 130 -0.38 8.34 17.07
C ASP A 130 0.62 7.18 17.14
N ILE A 131 1.86 7.43 16.74
CA ILE A 131 2.88 6.38 16.55
C ILE A 131 3.42 6.02 17.93
N THR A 132 2.88 4.96 18.52
CA THR A 132 3.56 4.31 19.64
C THR A 132 4.82 3.65 19.10
N GLU A 133 5.98 4.08 19.61
CA GLU A 133 7.25 3.43 19.33
C GLU A 133 7.09 1.93 19.54
N VAL A 134 7.44 1.15 18.52
CA VAL A 134 7.50 -0.29 18.70
C VAL A 134 8.68 -0.57 19.59
N GLY A 135 8.35 -0.73 20.86
CA GLY A 135 9.30 -1.04 21.91
C GLY A 135 10.15 -2.23 21.51
N ALA A 136 11.39 -2.24 22.03
CA ALA A 136 12.36 -3.31 21.88
C ALA A 136 11.75 -4.64 22.32
N THR A 137 11.07 -5.30 21.38
CA THR A 137 10.46 -6.60 21.63
C THR A 137 11.60 -7.58 21.56
N GLY A 138 12.22 -7.79 22.72
CA GLY A 138 13.02 -8.97 23.00
C GLY A 138 12.24 -10.20 22.52
N GLY A 139 12.93 -11.04 21.78
CA GLY A 139 12.37 -12.24 21.20
C GLY A 139 13.50 -13.15 20.74
N SER A 140 13.25 -14.45 20.79
CA SER A 140 14.22 -15.45 20.34
C SER A 140 14.57 -15.23 18.86
N MET A 141 15.71 -15.76 18.42
CA MET A 141 16.06 -15.71 16.98
C MET A 141 14.93 -16.29 16.13
N PHE A 142 14.34 -17.41 16.56
CA PHE A 142 13.21 -18.04 15.86
C PHE A 142 12.01 -17.11 15.71
N GLU A 143 11.61 -16.40 16.77
CA GLU A 143 10.50 -15.44 16.70
C GLU A 143 10.79 -14.29 15.73
N LYS A 144 12.03 -13.83 15.64
CA LYS A 144 12.45 -12.82 14.65
C LYS A 144 12.34 -13.35 13.23
N LYS A 145 12.78 -14.59 12.99
CA LYS A 145 12.61 -15.26 11.68
C LYS A 145 11.13 -15.37 11.29
N VAL A 146 10.29 -15.84 12.20
CA VAL A 146 8.85 -15.99 11.95
C VAL A 146 8.18 -14.64 11.70
N ARG A 147 8.54 -13.61 12.49
CA ARG A 147 8.04 -12.25 12.30
C ARG A 147 8.38 -11.72 10.91
N GLY A 148 9.62 -11.88 10.45
CA GLY A 148 10.00 -11.40 9.12
C GLY A 148 9.24 -12.09 8.01
N TYR A 149 9.00 -13.40 8.12
CA TYR A 149 8.14 -14.10 7.17
C TYR A 149 6.69 -13.57 7.19
N LYS A 150 6.12 -13.34 8.38
CA LYS A 150 4.77 -12.76 8.53
C LYS A 150 4.66 -11.39 7.86
N VAL A 151 5.65 -10.50 8.05
CA VAL A 151 5.69 -9.18 7.40
C VAL A 151 5.66 -9.30 5.87
N LEU A 152 6.49 -10.16 5.29
CA LEU A 152 6.53 -10.35 3.83
C LEU A 152 5.22 -10.92 3.29
N ARG A 153 4.61 -11.84 4.04
CA ARG A 153 3.31 -12.40 3.70
C ARG A 153 2.20 -11.35 3.77
N ASP A 154 2.16 -10.55 4.83
CA ASP A 154 1.14 -9.52 5.00
C ASP A 154 1.28 -8.45 3.91
N LEU A 155 2.51 -8.07 3.53
CA LEU A 155 2.76 -7.23 2.35
C LEU A 155 2.18 -7.84 1.07
N SER A 156 2.34 -9.15 0.86
CA SER A 156 1.75 -9.84 -0.29
C SER A 156 0.23 -9.77 -0.29
N VAL A 157 -0.42 -10.04 0.85
CA VAL A 157 -1.88 -9.99 0.97
C VAL A 157 -2.42 -8.57 0.78
N TRP A 158 -1.81 -7.59 1.46
CA TRP A 158 -2.17 -6.19 1.31
C TRP A 158 -1.97 -5.73 -0.13
N SER A 159 -0.88 -6.10 -0.80
CA SER A 159 -0.66 -5.71 -2.21
C SER A 159 -1.82 -6.10 -3.14
N VAL A 160 -2.40 -7.29 -2.95
CA VAL A 160 -3.54 -7.77 -3.75
C VAL A 160 -4.81 -7.02 -3.40
N ARG A 161 -5.05 -6.79 -2.11
CA ARG A 161 -6.20 -6.03 -1.60
C ARG A 161 -6.17 -4.59 -2.13
N SER A 162 -5.04 -3.90 -1.98
CA SER A 162 -4.85 -2.50 -2.37
C SER A 162 -5.09 -2.27 -3.87
N VAL A 163 -4.71 -3.22 -4.73
CA VAL A 163 -5.00 -3.12 -6.17
C VAL A 163 -6.50 -3.06 -6.44
N ARG A 164 -7.31 -3.82 -5.68
CA ARG A 164 -8.76 -3.81 -5.82
C ARG A 164 -9.34 -2.51 -5.26
N ASP A 165 -8.81 -2.02 -4.14
CA ASP A 165 -9.22 -0.77 -3.51
C ASP A 165 -8.96 0.44 -4.40
N LEU A 166 -7.74 0.59 -4.93
CA LEU A 166 -7.39 1.69 -5.82
C LEU A 166 -8.23 1.68 -7.10
N ARG A 167 -8.58 0.52 -7.65
CA ARG A 167 -9.49 0.43 -8.80
C ARG A 167 -10.92 0.85 -8.46
N LYS A 168 -11.39 0.56 -7.24
CA LYS A 168 -12.73 0.99 -6.80
C LYS A 168 -12.74 2.51 -6.67
N LEU A 169 -11.75 3.06 -5.96
CA LEU A 169 -11.53 4.50 -5.79
C LEU A 169 -11.44 5.24 -7.12
N GLN A 170 -10.66 4.72 -8.07
CA GLN A 170 -10.53 5.30 -9.41
C GLN A 170 -11.90 5.42 -10.10
N ARG A 171 -12.70 4.34 -10.09
CA ARG A 171 -14.03 4.33 -10.71
C ARG A 171 -15.03 5.28 -10.02
N GLU A 172 -14.97 5.37 -8.70
CA GLU A 172 -15.83 6.27 -7.92
C GLU A 172 -15.47 7.73 -8.20
N ARG A 173 -14.19 8.06 -8.25
CA ARG A 173 -13.72 9.40 -8.66
C ARG A 173 -14.15 9.75 -10.09
N GLU A 174 -13.96 8.84 -11.04
CA GLU A 174 -14.39 9.03 -12.43
C GLU A 174 -15.91 9.20 -12.56
N ARG A 175 -16.70 8.53 -11.71
CA ARG A 175 -18.16 8.71 -11.66
C ARG A 175 -18.50 10.10 -11.13
N TYR A 176 -17.93 10.48 -9.99
CA TYR A 176 -18.14 11.81 -9.38
C TYR A 176 -17.82 12.93 -10.37
N MET A 177 -16.65 12.89 -11.01
CA MET A 177 -16.25 13.90 -12.01
C MET A 177 -17.21 14.00 -13.19
N ARG A 178 -17.75 12.86 -13.66
CA ARG A 178 -18.73 12.85 -14.76
C ARG A 178 -20.08 13.42 -14.33
N GLU A 179 -20.52 13.14 -13.11
CA GLU A 179 -21.78 13.67 -12.56
C GLU A 179 -21.68 15.18 -12.33
N SER A 180 -20.60 15.66 -11.70
CA SER A 180 -20.36 17.09 -11.52
C SER A 180 -20.24 17.85 -12.84
N MET A 181 -19.61 17.26 -13.87
CA MET A 181 -19.52 17.92 -15.18
C MET A 181 -20.88 18.08 -15.86
N LYS A 182 -21.78 17.09 -15.72
CA LYS A 182 -23.16 17.19 -16.22
C LYS A 182 -23.96 18.25 -15.49
N GLU A 183 -23.76 18.39 -14.18
CA GLU A 183 -24.41 19.44 -13.38
C GLU A 183 -23.97 20.83 -13.84
N VAL A 184 -22.67 21.03 -14.06
CA VAL A 184 -22.13 22.28 -14.61
C VAL A 184 -22.70 22.59 -15.99
N GLU A 185 -22.74 21.61 -16.89
CA GLU A 185 -23.33 21.74 -18.23
C GLU A 185 -24.81 22.15 -18.16
N THR A 186 -25.59 21.48 -17.30
CA THR A 186 -27.01 21.80 -17.07
C THR A 186 -27.20 23.23 -16.52
N LEU A 187 -26.31 23.66 -15.62
CA LEU A 187 -26.36 25.03 -15.07
C LEU A 187 -26.00 26.08 -16.12
N MET A 188 -25.02 25.81 -16.99
CA MET A 188 -24.65 26.71 -18.08
C MET A 188 -25.82 26.87 -19.06
N GLU A 189 -26.45 25.77 -19.49
CA GLU A 189 -27.63 25.83 -20.38
C GLU A 189 -28.76 26.66 -19.76
N ARG A 190 -29.03 26.50 -18.46
CA ARG A 190 -30.04 27.30 -17.76
C ARG A 190 -29.71 28.79 -17.77
N VAL A 191 -28.47 29.17 -17.46
CA VAL A 191 -28.02 30.56 -17.47
C VAL A 191 -28.14 31.17 -18.87
N GLU A 192 -27.75 30.44 -19.92
CA GLU A 192 -27.89 30.90 -21.31
C GLU A 192 -29.35 31.13 -21.70
N THR A 193 -30.26 30.25 -21.27
CA THR A 193 -31.71 30.44 -21.52
C THR A 193 -32.34 31.58 -20.73
N GLU A 194 -31.76 31.97 -19.59
CA GLU A 194 -32.24 33.10 -18.79
C GLU A 194 -31.76 34.42 -19.40
N ILE A 195 -30.49 34.51 -19.80
CA ILE A 195 -29.89 35.69 -20.45
C ILE A 195 -30.52 35.95 -21.83
N GLY A 196 -30.87 34.90 -22.60
CA GLY A 196 -31.52 35.05 -23.90
C GLY A 196 -33.00 35.45 -23.86
N ARG A 197 -33.60 35.59 -22.67
CA ARG A 197 -35.00 36.01 -22.47
C ARG A 197 -35.15 37.45 -21.98
N GLU A 198 -34.05 38.14 -21.64
CA GLU A 198 -34.02 39.58 -21.33
C GLU A 198 -33.71 40.42 -22.57
#